data_AF-A0A428BYL5-F1
#
_entry.id   AF-A0A428BYL5-F1
#
_cell.length_a   1.000
_cell.length_b   1.000
_cell.length_c   1.000
_cell.angle_alpha   90.00
_cell.angle_beta   90.00
_cell.angle_gamma   90.00
#
_symmetry.space_group_name_H-M   'P 1'
#
loop_
_entity.id
_entity.type
_entity.pdbx_description
1 polymer ?
#
loop_
_entity_poly.entity_id
_entity_poly.type
_entity_poly.pdbx_seq_one_letter_code
_entity_poly.pdbx_strand_id
1 'polypeptide(L)'
;MLLLAQKYLYKTISIVRQFDLAFFSTPKDVLDYINSYDEGERQANLEQSFRILFQLNNYVLPGLYILIDLFSLLTGEIQLLALLLVGAIHIYINVMQLPMVKRYFK
;
A
#
# COMPACT_ATOMS: atom_id res chain seq x y z
N MET A 1 -15.23 -3.80 11.18
CA MET A 1 -14.46 -4.97 10.69
C MET A 1 -13.01 -4.62 10.35
N LEU A 2 -12.74 -3.58 9.54
CA LEU A 2 -11.37 -3.21 9.13
C LEU A 2 -10.41 -2.93 10.32
N LEU A 3 -10.86 -2.13 11.29
CA LEU A 3 -10.06 -1.80 12.48
C LEU A 3 -9.74 -3.03 13.36
N LEU A 4 -10.65 -4.00 13.40
CA LEU A 4 -10.41 -5.26 14.11
C LEU A 4 -9.36 -6.10 13.39
N ALA A 5 -9.44 -6.21 12.07
CA ALA A 5 -8.44 -6.91 11.27
C ALA A 5 -7.04 -6.28 11.44
N GLN A 6 -6.96 -4.95 11.40
CA GLN A 6 -5.71 -4.21 11.64
C GLN A 6 -5.14 -4.48 13.04
N LYS A 7 -6.00 -4.48 14.08
CA LYS A 7 -5.59 -4.81 15.46
C LYS A 7 -5.04 -6.23 15.56
N TYR A 8 -5.66 -7.20 14.90
CA TYR A 8 -5.17 -8.58 14.89
C TYR A 8 -3.82 -8.71 14.18
N LEU A 9 -3.63 -8.03 13.05
CA LEU A 9 -2.35 -8.02 12.33
C LEU A 9 -1.22 -7.48 13.22
N TYR A 10 -1.42 -6.33 13.87
CA TYR A 10 -0.41 -5.77 14.77
C TYR A 10 -0.15 -6.67 15.98
N LYS A 11 -1.17 -7.29 16.55
CA LYS A 11 -1.00 -8.25 17.65
C LYS A 11 -0.15 -9.44 17.22
N THR A 12 -0.37 -9.98 16.02
CA THR A 12 0.43 -11.08 15.48
C THR A 12 1.87 -10.66 15.26
N ILE A 13 2.10 -9.46 14.69
CA ILE A 13 3.45 -8.90 14.53
C ILE A 13 4.14 -8.78 15.89
N SER A 14 3.48 -8.21 16.88
CA SER A 14 4.02 -8.05 18.25
C SER A 14 4.41 -9.40 18.87
N ILE A 15 3.59 -10.44 18.73
CA ILE A 15 3.89 -11.78 19.24
C ILE A 15 5.07 -12.44 18.51
N VAL A 16 5.10 -12.38 17.18
CA VAL A 16 6.10 -13.08 16.36
C VAL A 16 7.44 -12.34 16.34
N ARG A 17 7.41 -11.01 16.28
CA ARG A 17 8.59 -10.15 16.14
C ARG A 17 9.11 -9.61 17.47
N GLN A 18 8.36 -9.78 18.55
CA GLN A 18 8.63 -9.15 19.84
C GLN A 18 8.80 -7.62 19.73
N PHE A 19 8.11 -7.02 18.75
CA PHE A 19 8.17 -5.60 18.43
C PHE A 19 6.76 -5.01 18.44
N ASP A 20 6.51 -4.06 19.33
CA ASP A 20 5.17 -3.48 19.50
C ASP A 20 4.98 -2.26 18.59
N LEU A 21 4.33 -2.46 17.45
CA LEU A 21 3.89 -1.35 16.60
C LEU A 21 2.61 -0.75 17.15
N ALA A 22 2.64 0.54 17.41
CA ALA A 22 1.45 1.30 17.78
C ALA A 22 0.41 1.27 16.65
N PHE A 23 -0.87 1.23 17.00
CA PHE A 23 -1.97 1.23 16.02
C PHE A 23 -1.95 2.46 15.08
N PHE A 24 -1.42 3.60 15.57
CA PHE A 24 -1.16 4.82 14.81
C PHE A 24 0.34 5.09 14.67
N SER A 25 1.10 4.07 14.24
CA SER A 25 2.54 4.17 14.06
C SER A 25 2.91 5.33 13.14
N THR A 26 3.88 6.13 13.57
CA THR A 26 4.50 7.16 12.75
C THR A 26 5.43 6.54 11.72
N PRO A 27 5.84 7.28 10.67
CA PRO A 27 6.85 6.79 9.73
C PRO A 27 8.16 6.36 10.41
N LYS A 28 8.50 6.99 11.55
CA LYS A 28 9.67 6.61 12.35
C LYS A 28 9.49 5.24 13.00
N ASP A 29 8.33 4.97 13.60
CA ASP A 29 8.07 3.68 14.27
C ASP A 29 8.11 2.51 13.27
N VAL A 30 7.60 2.74 12.06
CA VAL A 30 7.68 1.76 10.96
C VAL A 30 9.12 1.58 10.47
N LEU A 31 9.90 2.65 10.42
CA LEU A 31 11.31 2.57 10.04
C LEU A 31 12.13 1.79 11.08
N ASP A 32 11.90 2.04 12.37
CA ASP A 32 12.56 1.32 13.46
C ASP A 32 12.20 -0.18 13.43
N TYR A 33 10.95 -0.51 13.10
CA TYR A 33 10.53 -1.89 12.86
C TYR A 33 11.25 -2.55 11.67
N ILE A 34 11.35 -1.86 10.53
CA ILE A 34 12.06 -2.40 9.34
C ILE A 34 13.56 -2.56 9.64
N ASN A 35 14.14 -1.64 10.41
CA ASN A 35 15.56 -1.70 10.79
C ASN A 35 15.87 -2.82 11.79
N SER A 36 14.87 -3.40 12.46
CA SER A 36 15.08 -4.55 13.33
C SER A 36 15.22 -5.87 12.56
N TYR A 37 14.97 -5.88 11.24
CA TYR A 37 15.09 -7.07 10.41
C TYR A 37 16.55 -7.38 10.12
N ASP A 38 16.86 -8.68 9.96
CA ASP A 38 18.11 -9.06 9.33
C ASP A 38 18.12 -8.69 7.83
N GLU A 39 19.29 -8.75 7.19
CA GLU A 39 19.43 -8.33 5.80
C GLU A 39 18.60 -9.19 4.82
N GLY A 40 18.47 -10.50 5.11
CA GLY A 40 17.70 -11.43 4.27
C GLY A 40 16.20 -11.19 4.37
N GLU A 41 15.70 -10.98 5.59
CA GLU A 41 14.32 -10.59 5.86
C GLU A 41 13.97 -9.25 5.22
N ARG A 42 14.90 -8.29 5.27
CA ARG A 42 14.72 -6.99 4.61
C ARG A 42 14.64 -7.13 3.10
N GLN A 43 15.47 -7.98 2.49
CA GLN A 43 15.42 -8.25 1.04
C GLN A 43 14.10 -8.94 0.65
N ALA A 44 13.66 -9.95 1.39
CA ALA A 44 12.38 -10.62 1.17
C ALA A 44 11.20 -9.64 1.32
N ASN A 45 11.24 -8.76 2.33
CA ASN A 45 10.22 -7.74 2.54
C ASN A 45 10.17 -6.72 1.40
N LEU A 46 11.32 -6.30 0.87
CA LEU A 46 11.39 -5.41 -0.28
C LEU A 46 10.79 -6.06 -1.53
N GLU A 47 11.13 -7.31 -1.83
CA GLU A 47 10.57 -8.03 -2.98
C GLU A 47 9.04 -8.17 -2.84
N GLN A 48 8.57 -8.60 -1.66
CA GLN A 48 7.16 -8.75 -1.40
C GLN A 48 6.41 -7.40 -1.49
N SER A 49 6.97 -6.34 -0.90
CA SER A 49 6.39 -5.00 -0.95
C SER A 49 6.32 -4.46 -2.37
N PHE A 50 7.38 -4.67 -3.17
CA PHE A 50 7.39 -4.30 -4.58
C PHE A 50 6.31 -5.05 -5.36
N ARG A 51 6.19 -6.36 -5.16
CA ARG A 51 5.15 -7.19 -5.78
C ARG A 51 3.74 -6.69 -5.46
N ILE A 52 3.47 -6.38 -4.18
CA ILE A 52 2.19 -5.85 -3.73
C ILE A 52 1.90 -4.50 -4.40
N LEU A 53 2.85 -3.56 -4.37
CA LEU A 53 2.69 -2.24 -4.99
C LEU A 53 2.48 -2.34 -6.51
N PHE A 54 3.22 -3.22 -7.17
CA PHE A 54 3.08 -3.47 -8.60
C PHE A 54 1.71 -4.05 -8.95
N GLN A 55 1.24 -5.03 -8.18
CA GLN A 55 -0.10 -5.62 -8.36
C GLN A 55 -1.20 -4.59 -8.10
N LEU A 56 -1.06 -3.78 -7.05
CA LEU A 56 -2.01 -2.71 -6.73
C LEU A 56 -2.11 -1.73 -7.90
N ASN A 57 -0.97 -1.22 -8.38
CA ASN A 57 -0.92 -0.20 -9.43
C ASN A 57 -1.40 -0.72 -10.80
N ASN A 58 -0.99 -1.92 -11.19
CA ASN A 58 -1.20 -2.42 -12.56
C ASN A 58 -2.42 -3.34 -12.72
N TYR A 59 -2.99 -3.86 -11.64
CA TYR A 59 -4.16 -4.75 -11.72
C TYR A 59 -5.33 -4.24 -10.89
N VAL A 60 -5.11 -3.90 -9.62
CA VAL A 60 -6.22 -3.51 -8.73
C VAL A 60 -6.80 -2.16 -9.15
N LEU A 61 -5.97 -1.12 -9.33
CA LEU A 61 -6.48 0.20 -9.72
C LEU A 61 -7.15 0.20 -11.10
N PRO A 62 -6.60 -0.42 -12.16
CA PRO A 62 -7.31 -0.64 -13.43
C PRO A 62 -8.64 -1.37 -13.26
N GLY A 63 -8.68 -2.42 -12.43
CA GLY A 63 -9.91 -3.13 -12.11
C GLY A 63 -10.96 -2.22 -11.44
N LEU A 64 -10.55 -1.30 -10.56
CA LEU A 64 -11.45 -0.34 -9.94
C LEU A 64 -12.04 0.63 -10.96
N TYR A 65 -11.28 1.11 -11.95
CA TYR A 65 -11.84 1.94 -13.02
C TYR A 65 -12.94 1.19 -13.78
N ILE A 66 -12.70 -0.07 -14.14
CA ILE A 66 -13.70 -0.90 -14.85
C ILE A 66 -14.97 -1.06 -14.00
N LEU A 67 -14.82 -1.28 -12.70
CA LEU A 67 -15.97 -1.38 -11.79
C LEU A 67 -16.74 -0.07 -11.70
N ILE A 68 -16.06 1.07 -11.60
CA ILE A 68 -16.69 2.40 -11.58
C ILE A 68 -17.44 2.65 -12.89
N ASP A 69 -16.85 2.32 -14.03
CA ASP A 69 -17.52 2.44 -15.33
C ASP A 69 -18.77 1.57 -15.40
N LEU A 70 -18.70 0.32 -14.93
CA LEU A 70 -19.85 -0.59 -14.87
C LEU A 70 -20.98 0.00 -14.01
N PHE A 71 -20.68 0.50 -12.81
CA PHE A 71 -21.68 1.14 -11.98
C PHE A 71 -22.23 2.40 -12.62
N SER A 72 -21.40 3.18 -13.33
CA SER A 72 -21.83 4.40 -14.00
C SER A 72 -22.82 4.07 -15.13
N LEU A 73 -22.58 2.99 -15.87
CA LEU A 73 -23.54 2.48 -16.87
C LEU A 73 -24.85 2.02 -16.25
N LEU A 74 -24.81 1.30 -15.11
CA LEU A 74 -26.00 0.78 -14.44
C LEU A 74 -26.88 1.88 -13.84
N THR A 75 -26.26 2.96 -13.37
CA THR A 75 -26.96 4.08 -12.72
C THR A 75 -27.33 5.20 -13.68
N GLY A 76 -26.68 5.27 -14.85
CA GLY A 76 -26.83 6.37 -15.80
C GLY A 76 -26.12 7.65 -15.36
N GLU A 77 -25.38 7.62 -14.25
CA GLU A 77 -24.72 8.77 -13.64
C GLU A 77 -23.20 8.58 -13.64
N ILE A 78 -22.46 9.67 -13.85
CA ILE A 78 -21.00 9.63 -13.80
C ILE A 78 -20.54 9.71 -12.34
N GLN A 79 -19.80 8.70 -11.88
CA GLN A 79 -19.26 8.65 -10.52
C GLN A 79 -17.96 9.45 -10.36
N LEU A 80 -18.07 10.76 -10.57
CA LEU A 80 -16.93 11.68 -10.65
C LEU A 80 -16.01 11.60 -9.42
N LEU A 81 -16.58 11.54 -8.21
CA LEU A 81 -15.80 11.43 -6.97
C LEU A 81 -14.97 10.13 -6.90
N ALA A 82 -15.53 9.01 -7.37
CA ALA A 82 -14.84 7.73 -7.37
C ALA A 82 -13.67 7.76 -8.36
N LEU A 83 -13.90 8.29 -9.57
CA LEU A 83 -12.86 8.47 -10.59
C LEU A 83 -11.73 9.37 -10.09
N LEU A 84 -12.06 10.50 -9.45
CA LEU A 84 -11.06 11.42 -8.91
C LEU A 84 -10.20 10.75 -7.83
N LEU A 85 -10.81 9.97 -6.94
CA LEU A 85 -10.11 9.32 -5.83
C LEU A 85 -9.20 8.20 -6.33
N VAL A 86 -9.68 7.32 -7.21
CA VAL A 86 -8.86 6.27 -7.83
C VAL A 86 -7.74 6.89 -8.69
N GLY A 87 -8.06 7.94 -9.45
CA GLY A 87 -7.13 8.77 -10.22
C GLY A 87 -5.98 9.33 -9.39
N ALA A 88 -6.32 10.03 -8.31
CA ALA A 88 -5.33 10.64 -7.43
C ALA A 88 -4.38 9.59 -6.82
N ILE A 89 -4.91 8.44 -6.38
CA ILE A 89 -4.09 7.34 -5.83
C ILE A 89 -3.16 6.77 -6.92
N HIS A 90 -3.68 6.52 -8.11
CA HIS A 90 -2.91 5.98 -9.22
C HIS A 90 -1.75 6.92 -9.59
N ILE A 91 -2.00 8.22 -9.72
CA ILE A 91 -0.97 9.22 -10.01
C ILE A 91 0.06 9.28 -8.87
N TYR A 92 -0.41 9.34 -7.62
CA TYR A 92 0.47 9.42 -6.45
C TYR A 92 1.47 8.27 -6.40
N ILE A 93 1.01 7.03 -6.60
CA ILE A 93 1.88 5.84 -6.60
C ILE A 93 2.94 5.95 -7.70
N ASN A 94 2.54 6.28 -8.93
CA ASN A 94 3.48 6.40 -10.05
C ASN A 94 4.52 7.50 -9.81
N VAL A 95 4.13 8.66 -9.29
CA VAL A 95 5.05 9.76 -8.95
C VAL A 95 6.04 9.34 -7.86
N MET A 96 5.56 8.69 -6.80
CA MET A 96 6.38 8.29 -5.66
C MET A 96 7.30 7.09 -5.97
N GLN A 97 7.03 6.33 -7.03
CA GLN A 97 7.92 5.27 -7.52
C GLN A 97 9.13 5.83 -8.31
N LEU A 98 9.05 7.01 -8.91
CA LEU A 98 10.15 7.64 -9.69
C LEU A 98 11.45 7.93 -8.91
N PRO A 99 11.43 8.50 -7.68
CA PRO A 99 12.66 8.90 -6.97
C PRO A 99 13.55 7.73 -6.52
N MET A 100 13.07 6.48 -6.57
CA MET A 100 13.86 5.31 -6.17
C MET A 100 15.13 5.13 -7.00
N VAL A 101 15.06 5.41 -8.31
CA VAL A 101 16.18 5.27 -9.24
C VAL A 101 17.24 6.36 -9.01
N LYS A 102 16.82 7.60 -8.73
CA LYS A 102 17.74 8.74 -8.57
C LYS A 102 18.59 8.67 -7.29
N ARG A 103 18.14 7.97 -6.24
CA ARG A 103 18.91 7.81 -4.99
C ARG A 103 20.02 6.76 -5.09
N TYR A 104 19.91 5.81 -6.01
CA TYR A 104 20.88 4.71 -6.16
C TYR A 104 21.96 5.00 -7.21
N PHE A 105 21.66 5.76 -8.26
CA PHE A 105 22.58 6.06 -9.37
C PHE A 105 23.18 7.47 -9.28
N LYS A 106 23.69 7.85 -8.09
CA LYS A 106 24.37 9.13 -7.91
C LYS A 106 25.65 9.21 -8.76
#